data_AF-G5E0T4-F1
#
_entry.id   AF-G5E0T4-F1
#
_cell.length_a   1.000
_cell.length_b   1.000
_cell.length_c   1.000
_cell.angle_alpha   90.00
_cell.angle_beta   90.00
_cell.angle_gamma   90.00
#
_symmetry.space_group_name_H-M   'P 1'
#
loop_
_entity.id
_entity.type
_entity.pdbx_description
1 polymer ?
#
loop_
_entity_poly.entity_id
_entity_poly.type
_entity_poly.pdbx_seq_one_letter_code
_entity_poly.pdbx_strand_id
1 'polypeptide(L)'
;MDMIEFCQGGAVDAVMLELDRGLTELEIRTVCKQMLEALAYLHSMKIIHRDLKAGNVLLTQDGDIKLADFGVSAKNVKTMQRRGSFIGTPYWMAPEVVMCETTKDAPYDYKADIWSLGITPMRVLLKIAKSEPPTLCPPSKWSPEFHDFLKKALDKNPENRPTATQLLEHPFVAEQRERIKNFSLQEEKRQKAERLQQQQKHEHQVMEMQAECDSNLRDLQQMQNEKCRLLVEHETQKLKTLDENHFQMMREWREN
;
A
#
# COMPACT_ATOMS: atom_id res chain seq x y z
N MET A 1 36.09 -7.39 6.52
CA MET A 1 34.87 -8.22 6.60
C MET A 1 34.35 -7.98 8.00
N ASP A 2 33.37 -7.09 8.11
CA ASP A 2 32.81 -6.75 9.41
C ASP A 2 31.84 -7.88 9.80
N MET A 3 32.12 -8.53 10.91
CA MET A 3 31.23 -9.55 11.49
C MET A 3 30.16 -8.81 12.30
N ILE A 4 28.91 -8.89 11.85
CA ILE A 4 27.75 -8.27 12.51
C ILE A 4 26.78 -9.39 12.89
N GLU A 5 26.03 -9.18 13.96
CA GLU A 5 24.96 -10.09 14.40
C GLU A 5 23.95 -10.32 13.26
N PHE A 6 23.53 -11.58 13.09
CA PHE A 6 22.55 -11.96 12.07
C PHE A 6 21.13 -11.77 12.59
N CYS A 7 20.37 -10.87 11.97
CA CYS A 7 18.95 -10.66 12.23
C CYS A 7 18.09 -11.55 11.33
N GLN A 8 17.56 -12.65 11.89
CA GLN A 8 16.83 -13.69 11.15
C GLN A 8 15.52 -13.19 10.51
N GLY A 9 14.88 -12.18 11.10
CA GLY A 9 13.65 -11.58 10.58
C GLY A 9 13.87 -10.68 9.37
N GLY A 10 15.12 -10.46 8.95
CA GLY A 10 15.44 -9.62 7.80
C GLY A 10 15.08 -8.15 8.01
N ALA A 11 15.09 -7.36 6.93
CA ALA A 11 14.71 -5.96 6.98
C ALA A 11 13.18 -5.80 6.95
N VAL A 12 12.66 -4.73 7.58
CA VAL A 12 11.21 -4.47 7.67
C VAL A 12 10.55 -4.37 6.29
N ASP A 13 11.23 -3.80 5.29
CA ASP A 13 10.71 -3.76 3.92
C ASP A 13 10.60 -5.15 3.27
N ALA A 14 11.59 -6.02 3.48
CA ALA A 14 11.55 -7.42 3.04
C ALA A 14 10.39 -8.18 3.69
N VAL A 15 10.18 -8.03 5.00
CA VAL A 15 9.06 -8.66 5.72
C VAL A 15 7.72 -8.24 5.13
N MET A 16 7.54 -6.96 4.79
CA MET A 16 6.29 -6.51 4.17
C MET A 16 6.08 -7.09 2.77
N LEU A 17 7.16 -7.25 1.99
CA LEU A 17 7.09 -7.87 0.67
C LEU A 17 6.68 -9.34 0.80
N GLU A 18 7.24 -10.07 1.76
CA GLU A 18 6.89 -11.47 2.03
C GLU A 18 5.45 -11.63 2.52
N LEU A 19 4.98 -10.74 3.39
CA LEU A 19 3.61 -10.77 3.92
C LEU A 19 2.55 -10.27 2.92
N ASP A 20 2.98 -9.68 1.79
CA ASP A 20 2.14 -8.98 0.82
C ASP A 20 1.17 -7.97 1.46
N ARG A 21 1.56 -7.36 2.59
CA ARG A 21 0.78 -6.32 3.30
C ARG A 21 1.69 -5.33 4.01
N GLY A 22 1.18 -4.13 4.25
CA GLY A 22 1.81 -3.18 5.17
C GLY A 22 1.69 -3.65 6.63
N LEU A 23 2.50 -3.04 7.49
CA LEU A 23 2.40 -3.24 8.94
C LEU A 23 1.09 -2.66 9.49
N THR A 24 0.57 -3.32 10.53
CA THR A 24 -0.51 -2.81 11.37
C THR A 24 -0.02 -1.64 12.22
N GLU A 25 -0.95 -0.83 12.74
CA GLU A 25 -0.56 0.29 13.61
C GLU A 25 0.18 -0.19 14.87
N LEU A 26 -0.15 -1.36 15.38
CA LEU A 26 0.55 -1.95 16.53
C LEU A 26 1.99 -2.35 16.19
N GLU A 27 2.19 -3.02 15.06
CA GLU A 27 3.54 -3.35 14.56
C GLU A 27 4.36 -2.06 14.35
N ILE A 28 3.76 -1.03 13.74
CA ILE A 28 4.40 0.28 13.55
C ILE A 28 4.75 0.95 14.87
N ARG A 29 3.83 0.94 15.84
CA ARG A 29 4.05 1.52 17.17
C ARG A 29 5.28 0.89 17.84
N THR A 30 5.38 -0.44 17.82
CA THR A 30 6.51 -1.16 18.40
C THR A 30 7.82 -0.79 17.70
N VAL A 31 7.83 -0.79 16.37
CA VAL A 31 9.01 -0.40 15.57
C VAL A 31 9.41 1.05 15.87
N CYS A 32 8.48 2.00 15.82
CA CYS A 32 8.73 3.41 16.13
C CYS A 32 9.30 3.59 17.54
N LYS A 33 8.76 2.90 18.54
CA LYS A 33 9.25 2.98 19.91
C LYS A 33 10.70 2.54 20.02
N GLN A 34 11.04 1.36 19.51
CA GLN A 34 12.40 0.85 19.59
C GLN A 34 13.39 1.66 18.72
N MET A 35 12.94 2.17 17.57
CA MET A 35 13.74 3.12 16.78
C MET A 35 14.03 4.40 17.56
N LEU A 36 13.04 4.96 18.28
CA LEU A 36 13.23 6.14 19.13
C LEU A 36 14.18 5.86 20.29
N GLU A 37 14.12 4.68 20.92
CA GLU A 37 15.06 4.26 21.96
C GLU A 37 16.49 4.18 21.42
N ALA A 38 16.67 3.58 20.24
CA ALA A 38 17.96 3.53 19.55
C ALA A 38 18.48 4.92 19.17
N LEU A 39 17.62 5.80 18.65
CA LEU A 39 18.00 7.17 18.30
C LEU A 39 18.33 8.01 19.53
N ALA A 40 17.58 7.89 20.61
CA ALA A 40 17.89 8.56 21.88
C ALA A 40 19.29 8.17 22.36
N TYR A 41 19.64 6.88 22.27
CA TYR A 41 20.99 6.40 22.56
C TYR A 41 22.05 7.01 21.63
N LEU A 42 21.87 6.92 20.31
CA LEU A 42 22.83 7.45 19.33
C LEU A 42 23.05 8.96 19.49
N HIS A 43 21.96 9.72 19.64
CA HIS A 43 21.99 11.17 19.80
C HIS A 43 22.66 11.59 21.12
N SER A 44 22.47 10.81 22.20
CA SER A 44 23.19 11.02 23.47
C SER A 44 24.71 10.85 23.30
N MET A 45 25.12 9.93 22.43
CA MET A 45 26.51 9.68 22.05
C MET A 45 27.04 10.62 20.96
N LYS A 46 26.26 11.64 20.56
CA LYS A 46 26.58 12.58 19.47
C LYS A 46 26.79 11.89 18.11
N ILE A 47 26.10 10.78 17.88
CA ILE A 47 26.06 10.06 16.60
C ILE A 47 24.74 10.38 15.91
N ILE A 48 24.79 10.66 14.61
CA ILE A 48 23.61 10.84 13.75
C ILE A 48 23.57 9.66 12.76
N HIS A 49 22.42 9.02 12.59
CA HIS A 49 22.29 7.84 11.73
C HIS A 49 22.41 8.20 10.25
N ARG A 50 21.63 9.20 9.79
CA ARG A 50 21.61 9.81 8.44
C ARG A 50 20.95 9.02 7.32
N ASP A 51 20.80 7.70 7.45
CA ASP A 51 20.11 6.88 6.43
C ASP A 51 19.02 5.97 7.04
N LEU A 52 18.13 6.55 7.84
CA LEU A 52 16.98 5.78 8.35
C LEU A 52 15.97 5.51 7.26
N LYS A 53 15.71 4.21 7.02
CA LYS A 53 14.72 3.69 6.08
C LYS A 53 14.34 2.26 6.50
N ALA A 54 13.22 1.75 6.00
CA ALA A 54 12.72 0.41 6.36
C ALA A 54 13.74 -0.71 6.07
N GLY A 55 14.52 -0.59 5.00
CA GLY A 55 15.62 -1.51 4.68
C GLY A 55 16.77 -1.54 5.69
N ASN A 56 16.91 -0.49 6.51
CA ASN A 56 17.94 -0.36 7.54
C ASN A 56 17.39 -0.63 8.96
N VAL A 57 16.14 -1.11 9.06
CA VAL A 57 15.53 -1.57 10.31
C VAL A 57 15.41 -3.08 10.21
N LEU A 58 16.25 -3.80 10.94
CA LEU A 58 16.31 -5.27 10.91
C LEU A 58 15.51 -5.85 12.07
N LEU A 59 14.77 -6.94 11.83
CA LEU A 59 13.98 -7.65 12.82
C LEU A 59 14.74 -8.86 13.36
N THR A 60 14.76 -9.01 14.67
CA THR A 60 15.27 -10.21 15.35
C THR A 60 14.20 -11.30 15.40
N GLN A 61 14.60 -12.52 15.75
CA GLN A 61 13.66 -13.63 15.94
C GLN A 61 12.67 -13.37 17.09
N ASP A 62 13.09 -12.60 18.08
CA ASP A 62 12.29 -12.25 19.26
C ASP A 62 11.32 -11.09 19.01
N GLY A 63 11.34 -10.51 17.80
CA GLY A 63 10.45 -9.40 17.41
C GLY A 63 10.96 -8.01 17.79
N ASP A 64 12.23 -7.89 18.17
CA ASP A 64 12.90 -6.60 18.38
C ASP A 64 13.50 -6.07 17.08
N ILE A 65 13.79 -4.77 17.04
CA ILE A 65 14.47 -4.13 15.92
C ILE A 65 15.93 -3.82 16.25
N LYS A 66 16.76 -3.85 15.23
CA LYS A 66 18.12 -3.30 15.26
C LYS A 66 18.31 -2.35 14.07
N LEU A 67 18.83 -1.16 14.34
CA LEU A 67 19.24 -0.24 13.28
C LEU A 67 20.52 -0.76 12.64
N ALA A 68 20.58 -0.71 11.31
CA ALA A 68 21.71 -1.16 10.51
C ALA A 68 22.17 -0.08 9.53
N ASP A 69 23.29 -0.35 8.87
CA ASP A 69 23.90 0.53 7.86
C ASP A 69 24.29 1.94 8.37
N PHE A 70 25.24 1.94 9.30
CA PHE A 70 25.91 3.15 9.79
C PHE A 70 27.00 3.66 8.82
N GLY A 71 27.04 3.16 7.57
CA GLY A 71 28.10 3.45 6.59
C GLY A 71 28.25 4.93 6.23
N VAL A 72 27.24 5.74 6.57
CA VAL A 72 27.18 7.19 6.36
C VAL A 72 26.98 7.99 7.66
N SER A 73 27.00 7.32 8.82
CA SER A 73 26.81 7.95 10.12
C SER A 73 28.00 8.82 10.51
N ALA A 74 27.73 9.91 11.23
CA ALA A 74 28.75 10.87 11.63
C ALA A 74 28.78 11.08 13.15
N LYS A 75 30.00 11.08 13.73
CA LYS A 75 30.23 11.55 15.10
C LYS A 75 30.41 13.06 15.11
N ASN A 76 29.61 13.77 15.90
CA ASN A 76 29.60 15.22 15.97
C ASN A 76 30.75 15.73 16.88
N VAL A 77 32.01 15.48 16.51
CA VAL A 77 33.20 15.88 17.29
C VAL A 77 33.80 17.17 16.72
N LYS A 78 33.12 18.32 16.84
CA LYS A 78 33.61 19.67 16.47
C LYS A 78 34.38 19.84 15.13
N THR A 79 34.29 18.88 14.23
CA THR A 79 34.85 18.93 12.89
C THR A 79 33.75 18.49 11.97
N MET A 80 33.09 19.46 11.35
CA MET A 80 32.36 19.22 10.11
C MET A 80 33.37 18.68 9.10
N GLN A 81 33.56 17.36 9.05
CA GLN A 81 34.15 16.72 7.89
C GLN A 81 33.13 16.82 6.76
N ARG A 82 33.21 17.96 6.09
CA ARG A 82 32.54 18.29 4.84
C ARG A 82 33.05 17.33 3.77
N ARG A 83 32.17 16.49 3.22
CA ARG A 83 32.42 15.79 1.96
C ARG A 83 31.24 15.99 1.04
N GLY A 84 31.51 16.60 -0.11
CA GLY A 84 30.54 17.00 -1.13
C GLY A 84 30.22 15.86 -2.10
N SER A 85 29.70 14.75 -1.60
CA SER A 85 29.17 13.67 -2.44
C SER A 85 27.77 13.33 -1.97
N PHE A 86 26.85 13.24 -2.93
CA PHE A 86 25.44 12.84 -2.80
C PHE A 86 25.32 11.59 -1.92
N ILE A 87 24.82 11.73 -0.69
CA ILE A 87 24.70 10.63 0.28
C ILE A 87 23.28 10.65 0.88
N GLY A 88 22.53 9.57 0.64
CA GLY A 88 21.16 9.37 1.11
C GLY A 88 20.23 8.94 -0.03
N THR A 89 19.10 8.32 0.31
CA THR A 89 18.07 8.00 -0.69
C THR A 89 17.04 9.15 -0.72
N PRO A 90 16.88 9.89 -1.85
CA PRO A 90 16.19 11.20 -1.90
C PRO A 90 14.79 11.28 -1.29
N TYR A 91 14.12 10.13 -1.23
CA TYR A 91 12.72 9.96 -0.86
C TYR A 91 12.42 9.90 0.65
N TRP A 92 13.45 9.78 1.50
CA TRP A 92 13.37 9.72 2.98
C TRP A 92 13.97 10.95 3.66
N MET A 93 14.49 11.89 2.88
CA MET A 93 15.20 13.07 3.35
C MET A 93 14.22 14.16 3.81
N ALA A 94 14.59 14.84 4.89
CA ALA A 94 13.84 16.01 5.36
C ALA A 94 13.98 17.18 4.38
N PRO A 95 12.97 18.06 4.25
CA PRO A 95 12.98 19.16 3.30
C PRO A 95 14.17 20.10 3.51
N GLU A 96 14.64 20.28 4.75
CA GLU A 96 15.87 20.99 5.04
C GLU A 96 17.11 20.29 4.46
N VAL A 97 17.17 18.96 4.45
CA VAL A 97 18.30 18.20 3.90
C VAL A 97 18.35 18.34 2.38
N VAL A 98 17.18 18.36 1.73
CA VAL A 98 17.06 18.64 0.30
C VAL A 98 17.45 20.10 -0.03
N MET A 99 17.09 21.05 0.84
CA MET A 99 17.35 22.47 0.63
C MET A 99 18.81 22.86 0.92
N CYS A 100 19.48 22.24 1.89
CA CYS A 100 20.88 22.48 2.25
C CYS A 100 21.88 22.10 1.14
N GLU A 101 21.53 21.17 0.25
CA GLU A 101 22.37 20.89 -0.93
C GLU A 101 22.30 22.01 -1.97
N THR A 102 21.27 22.87 -1.91
CA THR A 102 21.14 24.08 -2.75
C THR A 102 21.55 25.38 -2.05
N THR A 103 21.57 25.42 -0.72
CA THR A 103 21.98 26.59 0.09
C THR A 103 22.93 26.15 1.21
N LYS A 104 24.17 26.68 1.17
CA LYS A 104 25.34 26.20 1.92
C LYS A 104 25.28 26.33 3.46
N ASP A 105 24.16 26.76 4.05
CA ASP A 105 24.17 27.40 5.39
C ASP A 105 23.26 26.79 6.48
N ALA A 106 22.58 25.66 6.27
CA ALA A 106 21.77 25.02 7.33
C ALA A 106 22.40 23.71 7.88
N PRO A 107 22.80 23.65 9.16
CA PRO A 107 23.51 22.51 9.73
C PRO A 107 22.60 21.28 9.89
N TYR A 108 23.09 20.16 9.38
CA TYR A 108 22.53 18.81 9.50
C TYR A 108 22.59 18.34 10.96
N ASP A 109 21.45 18.26 11.66
CA ASP A 109 21.39 17.95 13.10
C ASP A 109 20.55 16.68 13.42
N TYR A 110 20.57 16.22 14.67
CA TYR A 110 19.88 15.00 15.14
C TYR A 110 18.39 14.93 14.77
N LYS A 111 17.76 16.10 14.52
CA LYS A 111 16.36 16.22 14.09
C LYS A 111 16.09 15.64 12.71
N ALA A 112 17.11 15.51 11.84
CA ALA A 112 16.95 14.88 10.53
C ALA A 112 16.54 13.40 10.66
N ASP A 113 17.13 12.67 11.61
CA ASP A 113 16.76 11.27 11.88
C ASP A 113 15.29 11.16 12.35
N ILE A 114 14.77 12.16 13.07
CA ILE A 114 13.37 12.19 13.52
C ILE A 114 12.41 12.31 12.33
N TRP A 115 12.75 13.11 11.33
CA TRP A 115 11.95 13.18 10.10
C TRP A 115 11.98 11.85 9.35
N SER A 116 13.17 11.27 9.14
CA SER A 116 13.30 10.00 8.44
C SER A 116 12.58 8.86 9.17
N LEU A 117 12.56 8.87 10.51
CA LEU A 117 11.70 8.01 11.31
C LEU A 117 10.22 8.24 11.01
N GLY A 118 9.74 9.48 10.89
CA GLY A 118 8.35 9.78 10.52
C GLY A 118 7.96 9.28 9.12
N ILE A 119 8.88 9.34 8.15
CA ILE A 119 8.64 8.88 6.77
C ILE A 119 8.63 7.35 6.67
N THR A 120 9.45 6.66 7.48
CA THR A 120 9.65 5.21 7.38
C THR A 120 8.33 4.43 7.51
N PRO A 121 7.49 4.63 8.54
CA PRO A 121 6.16 4.04 8.65
C PRO A 121 5.23 4.38 7.48
N MET A 122 5.25 5.61 6.96
CA MET A 122 4.34 5.99 5.88
C MET A 122 4.65 5.25 4.58
N ARG A 123 5.93 5.08 4.25
CA ARG A 123 6.36 4.30 3.08
C ARG A 123 6.13 2.80 3.26
N VAL A 124 6.26 2.32 4.50
CA VAL A 124 5.86 0.98 4.93
C VAL A 124 4.35 0.74 4.73
N LEU A 125 3.52 1.77 4.91
CA LEU A 125 2.08 1.63 4.79
C LEU A 125 1.55 1.60 3.35
N LEU A 126 2.19 2.30 2.42
CA LEU A 126 1.65 2.53 1.09
C LEU A 126 2.17 1.58 -0.01
N LYS A 127 2.85 0.48 0.33
CA LYS A 127 3.49 -0.44 -0.65
C LYS A 127 4.19 0.35 -1.78
N ILE A 128 5.23 1.12 -1.45
CA ILE A 128 6.14 1.77 -2.42
C ILE A 128 5.41 2.34 -3.67
N ALA A 129 4.48 3.28 -3.48
CA ALA A 129 3.95 4.05 -4.61
C ALA A 129 4.95 5.15 -5.02
N LYS A 130 5.25 5.25 -6.31
CA LYS A 130 6.28 6.12 -6.91
C LYS A 130 5.88 7.61 -7.06
N SER A 131 4.82 8.10 -6.41
CA SER A 131 4.37 9.48 -6.62
C SER A 131 3.63 10.09 -5.43
N GLU A 132 3.90 11.37 -5.23
CA GLU A 132 3.44 12.31 -4.17
C GLU A 132 3.67 11.89 -2.70
N PRO A 133 3.79 12.86 -1.76
CA PRO A 133 4.03 12.55 -0.36
C PRO A 133 2.90 11.63 0.15
N PRO A 134 3.24 10.48 0.76
CA PRO A 134 2.24 9.56 1.24
C PRO A 134 1.37 10.28 2.28
N THR A 135 0.05 10.31 2.09
CA THR A 135 -0.89 10.55 3.18
C THR A 135 -1.37 9.20 3.69
N LEU A 136 -1.71 9.13 4.98
CA LEU A 136 -2.30 7.92 5.55
C LEU A 136 -3.63 7.64 4.85
N CYS A 137 -3.72 6.54 4.10
CA CYS A 137 -4.91 6.17 3.32
C CYS A 137 -5.41 4.76 3.68
N PRO A 138 -6.68 4.58 4.04
CA PRO A 138 -7.65 5.64 4.38
C PRO A 138 -7.31 6.29 5.74
N PRO A 139 -7.52 7.61 5.93
CA PRO A 139 -7.19 8.29 7.19
C PRO A 139 -7.95 7.71 8.40
N SER A 140 -9.19 7.28 8.20
CA SER A 140 -10.00 6.63 9.24
C SER A 140 -9.35 5.38 9.81
N LYS A 141 -8.37 4.78 9.11
CA LYS A 141 -7.70 3.57 9.55
C LYS A 141 -6.83 3.74 10.77
N TRP A 142 -6.36 4.95 11.01
CA TRP A 142 -5.26 5.22 11.92
C TRP A 142 -5.73 6.05 13.10
N SER A 143 -5.18 5.77 14.27
CA SER A 143 -5.54 6.48 15.50
C SER A 143 -5.22 7.98 15.39
N PRO A 144 -5.99 8.86 16.06
CA PRO A 144 -5.63 10.26 16.21
C PRO A 144 -4.22 10.47 16.77
N GLU A 145 -3.80 9.58 17.68
CA GLU A 145 -2.48 9.59 18.29
C GLU A 145 -1.38 9.32 17.26
N PHE A 146 -1.60 8.38 16.33
CA PHE A 146 -0.64 8.11 15.26
C PHE A 146 -0.53 9.30 14.28
N HIS A 147 -1.66 9.92 13.95
CA HIS A 147 -1.65 11.14 13.13
C HIS A 147 -0.88 12.29 13.80
N ASP A 148 -1.11 12.52 15.09
CA ASP A 148 -0.42 13.56 15.85
C ASP A 148 1.08 13.26 15.99
N PHE A 149 1.45 11.98 16.18
CA PHE A 149 2.84 11.54 16.21
C PHE A 149 3.56 11.87 14.88
N LEU A 150 2.95 11.49 13.74
CA LEU A 150 3.51 11.79 12.43
C LEU A 150 3.60 13.29 12.17
N LYS A 151 2.57 14.05 12.54
CA LYS A 151 2.54 15.51 12.39
C LYS A 151 3.72 16.18 13.11
N LYS A 152 4.04 15.73 14.33
CA LYS A 152 5.17 16.25 15.11
C LYS A 152 6.52 15.82 14.52
N ALA A 153 6.66 14.55 14.15
CA ALA A 153 7.89 14.03 13.56
C ALA A 153 8.21 14.64 12.18
N LEU A 154 7.17 14.98 11.40
CA LEU A 154 7.26 15.55 10.05
C LEU A 154 7.04 17.06 10.02
N ASP A 155 7.34 17.78 11.11
CA ASP A 155 7.39 19.24 11.06
C ASP A 155 8.55 19.68 10.16
N LYS A 156 8.27 20.53 9.16
CA LYS A 156 9.27 21.04 8.22
C LYS A 156 10.32 21.92 8.90
N ASN A 157 9.99 22.51 10.04
CA ASN A 157 10.93 23.28 10.84
C ASN A 157 11.64 22.37 11.85
N PRO A 158 12.97 22.14 11.73
CA PRO A 158 13.74 21.27 12.63
C PRO A 158 13.70 21.72 14.10
N GLU A 159 13.54 23.03 14.34
CA GLU A 159 13.48 23.58 15.70
C GLU A 159 12.19 23.17 16.43
N ASN A 160 11.07 23.11 15.70
CA ASN A 160 9.78 22.66 16.23
C ASN A 160 9.72 21.14 16.39
N ARG A 161 10.52 20.40 15.62
CA ARG A 161 10.53 18.95 15.64
C ARG A 161 11.03 18.45 17.01
N PRO A 162 10.32 17.57 17.72
CA PRO A 162 10.80 17.05 19.00
C PRO A 162 12.07 16.20 18.86
N THR A 163 12.81 16.02 19.96
CA THR A 163 13.92 15.05 20.03
C THR A 163 13.39 13.62 20.19
N ALA A 164 14.25 12.61 19.98
CA ALA A 164 13.88 11.21 20.19
C ALA A 164 13.35 10.98 21.62
N THR A 165 14.03 11.54 22.63
CA THR A 165 13.61 11.46 24.04
C THR A 165 12.24 12.08 24.28
N GLN A 166 11.95 13.25 23.69
CA GLN A 166 10.63 13.89 23.81
C GLN A 166 9.54 13.08 23.11
N LEU A 167 9.84 12.44 21.97
CA LEU A 167 8.88 11.60 21.26
C LEU A 167 8.59 10.27 21.96
N LEU A 168 9.51 9.75 22.78
CA LEU A 168 9.25 8.55 23.59
C LEU A 168 8.13 8.77 24.61
N GLU A 169 7.88 10.01 25.01
CA GLU A 169 6.77 10.38 25.90
C GLU A 169 5.45 10.58 25.15
N HIS A 170 5.47 10.53 23.81
CA HIS A 170 4.27 10.74 23.00
C HIS A 170 3.25 9.61 23.23
N PRO A 171 1.94 9.90 23.41
CA PRO A 171 0.92 8.88 23.67
C PRO A 171 0.97 7.71 22.69
N PHE A 172 1.17 7.97 21.40
CA PHE A 172 1.31 6.92 20.39
C PHE A 172 2.28 5.79 20.79
N VAL A 173 3.45 6.09 21.37
CA VAL A 173 4.47 5.10 21.75
C VAL A 173 4.57 4.85 23.27
N ALA A 174 4.13 5.81 24.08
CA ALA A 174 4.15 5.72 25.54
C ALA A 174 2.98 4.90 26.11
N GLU A 175 1.90 4.73 25.33
CA GLU A 175 0.63 4.21 25.81
C GLU A 175 0.67 2.76 26.30
N GLN A 176 -0.11 2.51 27.34
CA GLN A 176 -0.15 1.26 28.09
C GLN A 176 -0.86 0.15 27.29
N ARG A 177 -0.41 -1.10 27.53
CA ARG A 177 -0.86 -2.33 26.84
C ARG A 177 -2.38 -2.47 26.64
N GLU A 178 -3.20 -1.95 27.55
CA GLU A 178 -4.66 -2.13 27.47
C GLU A 178 -5.37 -1.25 26.45
N ARG A 179 -4.93 0.00 26.23
CA ARG A 179 -5.51 0.82 25.17
C ARG A 179 -5.16 0.27 23.79
N ILE A 180 -3.94 -0.25 23.65
CA ILE A 180 -3.47 -0.97 22.46
C ILE A 180 -4.34 -2.21 22.18
N LYS A 181 -4.61 -3.01 23.21
CA LYS A 181 -5.46 -4.21 23.09
C LYS A 181 -6.88 -3.85 22.64
N ASN A 182 -7.47 -2.83 23.24
CA ASN A 182 -8.81 -2.35 22.88
C ASN A 182 -8.85 -1.81 21.45
N PHE A 183 -7.85 -1.03 21.03
CA PHE A 183 -7.75 -0.54 19.66
C PHE A 183 -7.59 -1.69 18.65
N SER A 184 -6.71 -2.66 18.93
CA SER A 184 -6.51 -3.83 18.07
C SER A 184 -7.80 -4.64 17.89
N LEU A 185 -8.58 -4.82 18.94
CA LEU A 185 -9.87 -5.50 18.87
C LEU A 185 -10.92 -4.71 18.08
N GLN A 186 -10.95 -3.38 18.22
CA GLN A 186 -11.82 -2.52 17.44
C GLN A 186 -11.44 -2.52 15.95
N GLU A 187 -10.15 -2.46 15.65
CA GLU A 187 -9.59 -2.49 14.30
C GLU A 187 -9.89 -3.82 13.61
N GLU A 188 -9.69 -4.95 14.30
CA GLU A 188 -10.03 -6.26 13.76
C GLU A 188 -11.53 -6.39 13.44
N LYS A 189 -12.39 -5.88 14.33
CA LYS A 189 -13.84 -5.83 14.09
C LYS A 189 -14.18 -4.99 12.87
N ARG A 190 -13.55 -3.82 12.70
CA ARG A 190 -13.79 -2.96 11.54
C ARG A 190 -13.32 -3.62 10.25
N GLN A 191 -12.13 -4.22 10.23
CA GLN A 191 -11.61 -4.92 9.05
C GLN A 191 -12.50 -6.11 8.66
N LYS A 192 -13.01 -6.86 9.63
CA LYS A 192 -13.99 -7.92 9.38
C LYS A 192 -15.29 -7.38 8.78
N ALA A 193 -15.81 -6.27 9.29
CA ALA A 193 -17.00 -5.62 8.75
C ALA A 193 -16.80 -5.11 7.32
N GLU A 194 -15.67 -4.46 7.02
CA GLU A 194 -15.33 -3.98 5.68
C GLU A 194 -15.19 -5.13 4.68
N ARG A 195 -14.54 -6.24 5.05
CA ARG A 195 -14.44 -7.44 4.20
C ARG A 195 -15.82 -8.04 3.91
N LEU A 196 -16.68 -8.14 4.92
CA LEU A 196 -18.03 -8.66 4.75
C LEU A 196 -18.84 -7.77 3.80
N GLN A 197 -18.73 -6.45 3.93
CA GLN A 197 -19.40 -5.51 3.04
C GLN A 197 -18.88 -5.63 1.59
N GLN A 198 -17.57 -5.78 1.39
CA GLN A 198 -16.99 -5.99 0.06
C GLN A 198 -17.45 -7.32 -0.55
N GLN A 199 -17.50 -8.39 0.25
CA GLN A 199 -18.00 -9.69 -0.20
C GLN A 199 -19.46 -9.62 -0.63
N GLN A 200 -20.34 -9.02 0.20
CA GLN A 200 -21.75 -8.83 -0.15
C GLN A 200 -21.93 -8.03 -1.44
N LYS A 201 -21.13 -6.98 -1.62
CA LYS A 201 -21.14 -6.18 -2.86
C LYS A 201 -20.70 -7.01 -4.07
N HIS A 202 -19.68 -7.84 -3.92
CA HIS A 202 -19.22 -8.73 -4.98
C HIS A 202 -20.27 -9.80 -5.34
N GLU A 203 -20.87 -10.44 -4.34
CA GLU A 203 -21.95 -11.41 -4.54
C GLU A 203 -23.16 -10.79 -5.26
N HIS A 204 -23.53 -9.56 -4.90
CA HIS A 204 -24.60 -8.83 -5.59
C HIS A 204 -24.27 -8.58 -7.07
N GLN A 205 -23.04 -8.13 -7.37
CA GLN A 205 -22.60 -7.91 -8.76
C GLN A 205 -22.60 -9.21 -9.58
N VAL A 206 -22.18 -10.34 -8.99
CA VAL A 206 -22.21 -11.64 -9.67
C VAL A 206 -23.65 -12.06 -9.96
N MET A 207 -24.57 -11.86 -9.01
CA MET A 207 -25.98 -12.17 -9.18
C MET A 207 -26.62 -11.33 -10.31
N GLU A 208 -26.32 -10.03 -10.37
CA GLU A 208 -26.78 -9.16 -11.47
C GLU A 208 -26.22 -9.63 -12.82
N MET A 209 -24.93 -9.94 -12.89
CA MET A 209 -24.29 -10.43 -14.11
C MET A 209 -24.86 -11.78 -14.57
N GLN A 210 -25.19 -12.68 -13.64
CA GLN A 210 -25.87 -13.94 -13.97
C GLN A 210 -27.28 -13.70 -14.50
N ALA A 211 -28.06 -12.82 -13.87
CA ALA A 211 -29.41 -12.48 -14.34
C ALA A 211 -29.39 -11.87 -15.75
N GLU A 212 -28.39 -11.03 -16.04
CA GLU A 212 -28.17 -10.46 -17.37
C GLU A 212 -27.80 -11.54 -18.40
N CYS A 213 -26.88 -12.46 -18.04
CA CYS A 213 -26.50 -13.58 -18.91
C CYS A 213 -27.69 -14.48 -19.25
N ASP A 214 -28.52 -14.81 -18.25
CA ASP A 214 -29.73 -15.60 -18.43
C ASP A 214 -30.76 -14.88 -19.32
N SER A 215 -30.87 -13.56 -19.20
CA SER A 215 -31.71 -12.74 -20.10
C SER A 215 -31.21 -12.81 -21.53
N ASN A 216 -29.92 -12.56 -21.74
CA ASN A 216 -29.29 -12.59 -23.05
C ASN A 216 -29.41 -13.97 -23.71
N LEU A 217 -29.32 -15.06 -22.94
CA LEU A 217 -29.50 -16.42 -23.44
C LEU A 217 -30.93 -16.65 -23.93
N ARG A 218 -31.94 -16.18 -23.18
CA ARG A 218 -33.34 -16.25 -23.60
C ARG A 218 -33.59 -15.47 -24.90
N ASP A 219 -33.04 -14.26 -25.00
CA ASP A 219 -33.17 -13.41 -26.18
C ASP A 219 -32.52 -14.06 -27.42
N LEU A 220 -31.32 -14.63 -27.26
CA LEU A 220 -30.62 -15.40 -28.31
C LEU A 220 -31.45 -16.60 -28.76
N GLN A 221 -32.04 -17.35 -27.82
CA GLN A 221 -32.86 -18.50 -28.13
C GLN A 221 -34.15 -18.11 -28.86
N GLN A 222 -34.76 -16.99 -28.48
CA GLN A 222 -35.91 -16.43 -29.19
C GLN A 222 -35.56 -16.05 -30.63
N MET A 223 -34.43 -15.35 -30.83
CA MET A 223 -33.95 -15.01 -32.18
C MET A 223 -33.64 -16.26 -33.02
N GLN A 224 -33.05 -17.29 -32.42
CA GLN A 224 -32.79 -18.56 -33.11
C GLN A 224 -34.09 -19.23 -33.55
N ASN A 225 -35.08 -19.30 -32.65
CA ASN A 225 -36.39 -19.88 -32.95
C ASN A 225 -37.11 -19.12 -34.07
N GLU A 226 -37.08 -17.79 -34.05
CA GLU A 226 -37.67 -16.95 -35.08
C GLU A 226 -36.98 -17.15 -36.43
N LYS A 227 -35.64 -17.21 -36.46
CA LYS A 227 -34.86 -17.48 -37.67
C LYS A 227 -35.17 -18.85 -38.26
N CYS A 228 -35.29 -19.88 -37.42
CA CYS A 228 -35.70 -21.23 -37.86
C CYS A 228 -37.10 -21.22 -38.46
N ARG A 229 -38.06 -20.53 -37.84
CA ARG A 229 -39.44 -20.40 -38.36
C ARG A 229 -39.43 -19.76 -39.75
N LEU A 230 -38.75 -18.63 -39.91
CA LEU A 230 -38.66 -17.91 -41.19
C LEU A 230 -37.99 -18.75 -42.28
N LEU A 231 -36.96 -19.53 -41.93
CA LEU A 231 -36.29 -20.42 -42.88
C LEU A 231 -37.23 -21.53 -43.36
N VAL A 232 -37.99 -22.15 -42.44
CA VAL A 232 -38.98 -23.18 -42.79
C VAL A 232 -40.09 -22.62 -43.66
N GLU A 233 -40.62 -21.44 -43.34
CA GLU A 233 -41.62 -20.74 -44.16
C GLU A 233 -41.10 -20.50 -45.58
N HIS A 234 -39.87 -19.98 -45.70
CA HIS A 234 -39.22 -19.71 -46.98
C HIS A 234 -39.01 -20.97 -47.83
N GLU A 235 -38.48 -22.05 -47.25
CA GLU A 235 -38.25 -23.31 -47.98
C GLU A 235 -39.59 -24.00 -48.36
N THR A 236 -40.60 -23.91 -47.50
CA THR A 236 -41.95 -24.40 -47.81
C THR A 236 -42.55 -23.66 -49.00
N GLN A 237 -42.35 -22.35 -49.08
CA GLN A 237 -42.85 -21.54 -50.18
C GLN A 237 -42.14 -21.88 -51.51
N LYS A 238 -40.82 -22.07 -51.48
CA LYS A 238 -40.06 -22.54 -52.65
C LYS A 238 -40.57 -23.88 -53.18
N LEU A 239 -40.81 -24.85 -52.29
CA LEU A 239 -41.33 -26.17 -52.69
C LEU A 239 -42.70 -26.05 -53.35
N LYS A 240 -43.61 -25.25 -52.78
CA LYS A 240 -44.92 -24.99 -53.39
C LYS A 240 -44.80 -24.40 -54.79
N THR A 241 -43.93 -23.41 -54.98
CA THR A 241 -43.69 -22.82 -56.31
C THR A 241 -43.12 -23.85 -57.29
N LEU A 242 -42.22 -24.72 -56.84
CA LEU A 242 -41.65 -25.79 -57.67
C LEU A 242 -42.72 -26.80 -58.09
N ASP A 243 -43.58 -27.22 -57.15
CA ASP A 243 -44.70 -28.13 -57.40
C ASP A 243 -45.69 -27.51 -58.38
N GLU A 244 -46.08 -26.25 -58.19
CA GLU A 244 -46.95 -25.50 -59.09
C GLU A 244 -46.38 -25.46 -60.51
N ASN A 245 -45.09 -25.14 -60.65
CA ASN A 245 -44.40 -25.13 -61.94
C ASN A 245 -44.40 -26.53 -62.58
N HIS A 246 -44.11 -27.58 -61.81
CA HIS A 246 -44.12 -28.96 -62.30
C HIS A 246 -45.53 -29.39 -62.74
N PHE A 247 -46.56 -29.06 -61.96
CA PHE A 247 -47.96 -29.30 -62.33
C PHE A 247 -48.36 -28.56 -63.61
N GLN A 248 -47.87 -27.35 -63.80
CA GLN A 248 -48.11 -26.57 -65.01
C GLN A 248 -47.44 -27.23 -66.23
N MET A 249 -46.16 -27.59 -66.13
CA MET A 249 -45.43 -28.31 -67.18
C MET A 249 -46.13 -29.63 -67.55
N MET A 250 -46.60 -30.40 -66.55
CA MET A 250 -47.31 -31.67 -66.79
C MET A 250 -48.67 -31.47 -67.47
N ARG A 251 -49.34 -30.32 -67.25
CA ARG A 251 -50.55 -29.95 -67.99
C ARG A 251 -50.21 -29.60 -69.44
N GLU A 252 -49.22 -28.75 -69.66
CA GLU A 252 -48.76 -28.37 -71.01
C GLU A 252 -48.29 -29.57 -71.83
N TRP A 253 -47.66 -30.57 -71.19
CA TRP A 253 -47.25 -31.81 -71.86
C TRP A 253 -48.41 -32.72 -72.24
N ARG A 254 -49.54 -32.69 -71.52
CA ARG A 254 -50.75 -33.45 -71.86
C ARG A 254 -51.58 -32.82 -72.98
N GLU A 255 -51.41 -31.52 -73.21
CA GLU A 255 -52.16 -30.75 -74.21
C GLU A 255 -51.47 -30.72 -75.59
N ASN A 256 -50.25 -31.28 -75.70
CA ASN A 256 -49.51 -31.52 -76.95
C ASN A 256 -49.44 -33.01 -77.29
#